data_AF-A0A9R0HUW5-F1
#
_entry.id   AF-A0A9R0HUW5-F1
#
_cell.length_a   1.000
_cell.length_b   1.000
_cell.length_c   1.000
_cell.angle_alpha   90.00
_cell.angle_beta   90.00
_cell.angle_gamma   90.00
#
_symmetry.space_group_name_H-M   'P 1'
#
loop_
_entity.id
_entity.type
_entity.pdbx_description
1 polymer ?
#
loop_
_entity_poly.entity_id
_entity_poly.type
_entity_poly.pdbx_seq_one_letter_code
_entity_poly.pdbx_strand_id
1 'polypeptide(L)'
;MADVVALSFIVGVIGNIISVLLFLSPAKTFIRIVSKKSAGDFESLPYICTFLSTSLWTYYGIIKPGAMLVATVNGFGAVVELVYITLFLIFASPQTRAKTAKLVVLLDVGFLGAVMLISKFWLEGDTRIQMIGALGAFVNILMYGSPLAALRAVMETRSVEYMPFLLSLCSFLNGGIWTIYAVLVKDLFLLVPNAVGFILGTIQLVVYARYSNLNNDQPCNEPLI
;
A
#
# COMPACT_ATOMS: atom_id res chain seq x y z
N MET A 1 -14.86 -10.35 26.87
CA MET A 1 -13.91 -9.22 26.68
C MET A 1 -12.49 -9.74 26.42
N ALA A 2 -11.97 -10.64 27.27
CA ALA A 2 -10.68 -11.31 27.06
C ALA A 2 -10.58 -12.02 25.68
N ASP A 3 -11.64 -12.70 25.25
CA ASP A 3 -11.63 -13.44 23.97
C ASP A 3 -11.50 -12.52 22.75
N VAL A 4 -12.16 -11.35 22.78
CA VAL A 4 -12.09 -10.36 21.70
C VAL A 4 -10.69 -9.74 21.63
N VAL A 5 -10.07 -9.47 22.78
CA VAL A 5 -8.70 -8.96 22.85
C VAL A 5 -7.72 -9.98 22.27
N ALA A 6 -7.80 -11.24 22.71
CA ALA A 6 -6.95 -12.32 22.20
C ALA A 6 -7.14 -12.55 20.69
N LEU A 7 -8.40 -12.55 20.22
CA LEU A 7 -8.71 -12.68 18.80
C LEU A 7 -8.15 -11.51 17.97
N SER A 8 -8.34 -10.27 18.43
CA SER A 8 -7.82 -9.08 17.76
C SER A 8 -6.29 -9.10 17.67
N PHE A 9 -5.60 -9.62 18.69
CA PHE A 9 -4.15 -9.79 18.68
C PHE A 9 -3.71 -10.82 17.64
N ILE A 10 -4.33 -12.00 17.61
CA ILE A 10 -4.01 -13.06 16.63
C ILE A 10 -4.25 -12.56 15.20
N VAL A 11 -5.42 -11.95 14.95
CA VAL A 11 -5.76 -11.37 13.64
C VAL A 11 -4.75 -10.29 13.24
N GLY A 12 -4.37 -9.41 14.17
CA GLY A 12 -3.40 -8.35 13.89
C GLY A 12 -1.99 -8.90 13.62
N VAL A 13 -1.56 -9.99 14.27
CA VAL A 13 -0.28 -10.67 13.98
C VAL A 13 -0.30 -11.29 12.59
N ILE A 14 -1.39 -11.97 12.20
CA ILE A 14 -1.55 -12.49 10.83
C ILE A 14 -1.52 -11.35 9.82
N GLY A 15 -2.20 -10.24 10.11
CA GLY A 15 -2.17 -9.02 9.31
C GLY A 15 -0.76 -8.47 9.13
N ASN A 16 0.02 -8.39 10.21
CA ASN A 16 1.42 -7.96 10.15
C ASN A 16 2.25 -8.85 9.20
N ILE A 17 2.12 -10.18 9.28
CA ILE A 17 2.86 -11.11 8.42
C ILE A 17 2.50 -10.89 6.94
N ILE A 18 1.21 -10.80 6.61
CA ILE A 18 0.75 -10.58 5.24
C ILE A 18 1.25 -9.24 4.69
N SER A 19 1.15 -8.17 5.47
CA SER A 19 1.61 -6.84 5.07
C SER A 19 3.14 -6.78 4.88
N VAL A 20 3.92 -7.46 5.73
CA VAL A 20 5.38 -7.55 5.56
C VAL A 20 5.73 -8.16 4.20
N LEU A 21 5.04 -9.24 3.82
CA LEU A 21 5.24 -9.86 2.50
C LEU A 21 4.88 -8.91 1.35
N LEU A 22 3.83 -8.10 1.51
CA LEU A 22 3.45 -7.08 0.53
C LEU A 22 4.50 -5.96 0.40
N PHE A 23 5.02 -5.42 1.50
CA PHE A 23 6.08 -4.41 1.48
C PHE A 23 7.39 -4.94 0.87
N LEU A 24 7.65 -6.25 1.01
CA LEU A 24 8.81 -6.90 0.41
C LEU A 24 8.58 -7.31 -1.06
N SER A 25 7.36 -7.19 -1.59
CA SER A 25 7.07 -7.58 -2.97
C SER A 25 7.92 -6.84 -4.03
N PRO A 26 8.27 -5.54 -3.88
CA PRO A 26 9.12 -4.84 -4.84
C PRO A 26 10.62 -5.17 -4.70
N ALA A 27 11.04 -5.97 -3.70
CA ALA A 27 12.46 -6.20 -3.42
C ALA A 27 13.22 -6.75 -4.64
N LYS A 28 12.62 -7.68 -5.40
CA LYS A 28 13.21 -8.21 -6.64
C LYS A 28 13.42 -7.12 -7.69
N THR A 29 12.49 -6.17 -7.80
CA THR A 29 12.59 -5.01 -8.69
C THR A 29 13.77 -4.13 -8.30
N PHE A 30 13.93 -3.83 -7.01
CA PHE A 30 15.05 -3.01 -6.54
C PHE A 30 16.41 -3.71 -6.64
N ILE A 31 16.48 -5.02 -6.41
CA ILE A 31 17.70 -5.81 -6.68
C ILE A 31 18.12 -5.66 -8.16
N ARG A 32 17.16 -5.66 -9.09
CA ARG A 32 17.41 -5.41 -10.51
C ARG A 32 17.89 -3.99 -10.78
N ILE A 33 17.29 -2.97 -10.13
CA ILE A 33 17.71 -1.56 -10.26
C ILE A 33 19.16 -1.39 -9.82
N VAL A 34 19.53 -1.94 -8.66
CA VAL A 34 20.89 -1.88 -8.11
C VAL A 34 21.87 -2.59 -9.03
N SER A 35 21.55 -3.82 -9.44
CA SER A 35 22.40 -4.62 -10.33
C SER A 35 22.66 -3.93 -11.68
N LYS A 36 21.63 -3.29 -12.26
CA LYS A 36 21.74 -2.54 -13.52
C LYS A 36 22.26 -1.12 -13.35
N LYS A 37 22.43 -0.64 -12.11
CA LYS A 37 22.74 0.75 -11.75
C LYS A 37 21.85 1.78 -12.45
N SER A 38 20.60 1.42 -12.71
CA SER A 38 19.64 2.26 -13.44
C SER A 38 18.23 1.92 -13.02
N ALA A 39 17.45 2.95 -12.68
CA ALA A 39 16.03 2.83 -12.43
C ALA A 39 15.19 2.69 -13.71
N GLY A 40 15.78 2.83 -14.90
CA GLY A 40 15.06 2.72 -16.18
C GLY A 40 13.76 3.53 -16.19
N ASP A 41 12.67 2.86 -16.60
CA ASP A 41 11.31 3.41 -16.66
C ASP A 41 10.46 3.08 -15.41
N PHE A 42 11.08 2.62 -14.32
CA PHE A 42 10.34 2.36 -13.09
C PHE A 42 9.79 3.67 -12.51
N GLU A 43 8.55 3.64 -12.02
CA GLU A 43 7.92 4.79 -11.38
C GLU A 43 8.25 4.85 -9.88
N SER A 44 8.47 6.07 -9.38
CA SER A 44 8.76 6.30 -7.94
C SER A 44 7.54 6.68 -7.11
N LEU A 45 6.46 7.14 -7.75
CA LEU A 45 5.27 7.65 -7.08
C LEU A 45 4.62 6.63 -6.13
N PRO A 46 4.52 5.32 -6.46
CA PRO A 46 3.96 4.33 -5.54
C PRO A 46 4.71 4.27 -4.20
N TYR A 47 6.05 4.34 -4.23
CA TYR A 47 6.87 4.23 -3.02
C TYR A 47 6.76 5.50 -2.15
N ILE A 48 6.71 6.68 -2.77
CA ILE A 48 6.49 7.97 -2.09
C ILE A 48 5.12 7.97 -1.39
N CYS A 49 4.04 7.64 -2.12
CA CYS A 49 2.70 7.60 -1.54
C CYS A 49 2.58 6.54 -0.44
N THR A 50 3.24 5.40 -0.60
CA THR A 50 3.25 4.34 0.41
C THR A 50 4.03 4.75 1.65
N PHE A 51 5.17 5.44 1.51
CA PHE A 51 5.90 6.01 2.64
C PHE A 51 5.06 7.03 3.41
N LEU A 52 4.37 7.95 2.71
CA LEU A 52 3.46 8.91 3.33
C LEU A 52 2.34 8.20 4.11
N SER A 53 1.67 7.25 3.46
CA SER A 53 0.56 6.48 4.06
C SER A 53 1.01 5.69 5.29
N THR A 54 2.09 4.92 5.16
CA THR A 54 2.63 4.11 6.25
C THR A 54 3.10 5.00 7.40
N SER A 55 3.76 6.13 7.14
CA SER A 55 4.15 7.06 8.21
C SER A 55 2.96 7.64 8.98
N LEU A 56 1.87 7.99 8.29
CA LEU A 56 0.62 8.43 8.93
C LEU A 56 0.00 7.33 9.78
N TRP A 57 -0.06 6.09 9.28
CA TRP A 57 -0.59 4.94 10.01
C TRP A 57 0.30 4.50 11.18
N THR A 58 1.62 4.65 11.06
CA THR A 58 2.56 4.48 12.17
C THR A 58 2.26 5.48 13.26
N TYR A 59 2.14 6.77 12.90
CA TYR A 59 1.83 7.80 13.88
C TYR A 59 0.47 7.57 14.52
N TYR A 60 -0.56 7.24 13.73
CA TYR A 60 -1.89 6.86 14.21
C TYR A 60 -1.83 5.72 15.24
N GLY A 61 -1.12 4.64 14.92
CA GLY A 61 -1.01 3.48 15.80
C GLY A 61 -0.25 3.77 17.11
N ILE A 62 0.70 4.71 17.09
CA ILE A 62 1.43 5.16 18.28
C ILE A 62 0.53 5.99 19.19
N ILE A 63 -0.23 6.94 18.62
CA ILE A 63 -1.03 7.87 19.43
C ILE A 63 -2.38 7.29 19.88
N LYS A 64 -2.88 6.25 19.20
CA LYS A 64 -4.14 5.60 19.53
C LYS A 64 -3.93 4.42 20.49
N PRO A 65 -4.54 4.43 21.69
CA PRO A 65 -4.47 3.30 22.61
C PRO A 65 -4.95 1.99 21.97
N GLY A 66 -4.19 0.91 22.17
CA GLY A 66 -4.53 -0.43 21.64
C GLY A 66 -4.25 -0.64 20.14
N ALA A 67 -3.68 0.33 19.43
CA ALA A 67 -3.41 0.23 17.99
C ALA A 67 -1.93 -0.10 17.66
N MET A 68 -1.17 -0.65 18.61
CA MET A 68 0.26 -0.93 18.42
C MET A 68 0.57 -1.86 17.24
N LEU A 69 -0.28 -2.84 16.93
CA LEU A 69 -0.09 -3.73 15.78
C LEU A 69 -0.19 -2.99 14.44
N VAL A 70 -0.91 -1.87 14.39
CA VAL A 70 -0.95 -0.97 13.23
C VAL A 70 0.35 -0.18 13.15
N ALA A 71 0.88 0.28 14.30
CA ALA A 71 2.14 1.01 14.35
C ALA A 71 3.32 0.15 13.89
N THR A 72 3.39 -1.11 14.33
CA THR A 72 4.51 -2.01 14.01
C THR A 72 4.59 -2.32 12.53
N VAL A 73 3.46 -2.70 11.92
CA VAL A 73 3.44 -3.10 10.50
C VAL A 73 3.74 -1.92 9.58
N ASN A 74 3.16 -0.75 9.87
CA ASN A 74 3.37 0.43 9.05
C ASN A 74 4.74 1.04 9.33
N GLY A 75 5.27 0.94 10.55
CA GLY A 75 6.63 1.36 10.87
C GLY A 75 7.66 0.54 10.07
N PHE A 76 7.46 -0.77 9.98
CA PHE A 76 8.24 -1.62 9.09
C PHE A 76 8.10 -1.17 7.62
N GLY A 77 6.87 -0.96 7.15
CA GLY A 77 6.59 -0.46 5.80
C GLY A 77 7.32 0.85 5.51
N ALA A 78 7.24 1.84 6.40
CA ALA A 78 7.90 3.13 6.25
C ALA A 78 9.43 2.98 6.14
N VAL A 79 10.05 2.10 6.92
CA VAL A 79 11.49 1.82 6.80
C VAL A 79 11.82 1.20 5.44
N VAL A 80 11.04 0.22 4.99
CA VAL A 80 11.24 -0.44 3.69
C VAL A 80 11.06 0.55 2.53
N GLU A 81 10.01 1.34 2.55
CA GLU A 81 9.73 2.34 1.52
C GLU A 81 10.79 3.44 1.49
N LEU A 82 11.32 3.86 2.65
CA LEU A 82 12.43 4.80 2.71
C LEU A 82 13.69 4.24 2.04
N VAL A 83 13.97 2.94 2.22
CA VAL A 83 15.07 2.25 1.52
C VAL A 83 14.82 2.26 0.01
N TYR A 84 13.61 1.92 -0.45
CA TYR A 84 13.25 1.94 -1.87
C TYR A 84 13.38 3.34 -2.49
N ILE A 85 12.84 4.37 -1.84
CA ILE A 85 12.96 5.76 -2.29
C ILE A 85 14.44 6.17 -2.39
N THR A 86 15.25 5.81 -1.39
CA THR A 86 16.68 6.14 -1.37
C THR A 86 17.42 5.47 -2.53
N LEU A 87 17.22 4.16 -2.73
CA LEU A 87 17.81 3.43 -3.85
C LEU A 87 17.36 4.01 -5.20
N PHE A 88 16.08 4.36 -5.33
CA PHE A 88 15.55 4.98 -6.53
C PHE A 88 16.25 6.31 -6.82
N LEU A 89 16.40 7.18 -5.82
CA LEU A 89 17.08 8.48 -5.97
C LEU A 89 18.56 8.32 -6.36
N ILE A 90 19.25 7.27 -5.88
CA ILE A 90 20.64 6.98 -6.26
C ILE A 90 20.76 6.57 -7.73
N PHE A 91 19.85 5.71 -8.22
CA PHE A 91 19.97 5.07 -9.54
C PHE A 91 19.08 5.67 -10.63
N ALA A 92 18.21 6.63 -10.32
CA ALA A 92 17.38 7.32 -11.31
C ALA A 92 18.18 8.28 -12.20
N SER A 93 17.71 8.47 -13.44
CA SER A 93 18.25 9.49 -14.35
C SER A 93 18.14 10.90 -13.73
N PRO A 94 18.98 11.88 -14.12
CA PRO A 94 18.96 13.21 -13.50
C PRO A 94 17.58 13.89 -13.51
N GLN A 95 16.84 13.76 -14.62
CA GLN A 95 15.50 14.34 -14.75
C GLN A 95 14.49 13.65 -13.84
N THR A 96 14.45 12.31 -13.85
CA THR A 96 13.54 11.54 -12.99
C THR A 96 13.88 11.75 -11.52
N ARG A 97 15.16 11.71 -11.16
CA ARG A 97 15.65 11.97 -9.80
C ARG A 97 15.22 13.33 -9.29
N ALA A 98 15.34 14.39 -10.10
CA ALA A 98 14.91 15.72 -9.70
C ALA A 98 13.38 15.78 -9.46
N LYS A 99 12.58 15.11 -10.30
CA LYS A 99 11.12 15.01 -10.10
C LYS A 99 10.79 14.24 -8.82
N THR A 100 11.40 13.08 -8.61
CA THR A 100 11.24 12.25 -7.40
C THR A 100 11.62 13.03 -6.15
N ALA A 101 12.78 13.70 -6.14
CA ALA A 101 13.24 14.47 -4.99
C ALA A 101 12.28 15.62 -4.65
N LYS A 102 11.74 16.32 -5.66
CA LYS A 102 10.71 17.35 -5.44
C LYS A 102 9.46 16.78 -4.78
N LEU A 103 8.98 15.62 -5.24
CA LEU A 103 7.81 14.95 -4.67
C LEU A 103 8.05 14.49 -3.23
N VAL A 104 9.21 13.88 -2.94
CA VAL A 104 9.60 13.48 -1.57
C VAL A 104 9.66 14.70 -0.64
N VAL A 105 10.30 15.79 -1.07
CA VAL A 105 10.37 17.01 -0.26
C VAL A 105 8.98 17.60 -0.02
N LEU A 106 8.12 17.63 -1.04
CA LEU A 106 6.78 18.19 -0.91
C LEU A 106 5.88 17.34 -0.01
N LEU A 107 5.83 16.02 -0.24
CA LEU A 107 4.86 15.13 0.40
C LEU A 107 5.39 14.54 1.72
N ASP A 108 6.60 13.99 1.71
CA ASP A 108 7.14 13.19 2.82
C ASP A 108 7.90 14.04 3.85
N VAL A 109 8.44 15.18 3.45
CA VAL A 109 9.10 16.12 4.36
C VAL A 109 8.17 17.28 4.72
N GLY A 110 7.68 18.00 3.71
CA GLY A 110 6.88 19.20 3.87
C GLY A 110 5.49 18.90 4.45
N PHE A 111 4.65 18.19 3.68
CA PHE A 111 3.29 17.89 4.08
C PHE A 111 3.23 17.01 5.33
N LEU A 112 3.91 15.85 5.32
CA LEU A 112 3.94 14.95 6.47
C LEU A 112 4.52 15.63 7.71
N GLY A 113 5.64 16.36 7.58
CA GLY A 113 6.23 17.11 8.69
C GLY A 113 5.28 18.17 9.26
N ALA A 114 4.59 18.93 8.39
CA ALA A 114 3.59 19.90 8.82
C ALA A 114 2.43 19.21 9.56
N VAL A 115 1.90 18.09 9.06
CA VAL A 115 0.85 17.30 9.73
C VAL A 115 1.32 16.84 11.11
N MET A 116 2.53 16.30 11.25
CA MET A 116 3.06 15.85 12.52
C MET A 116 3.26 17.01 13.51
N LEU A 117 3.76 18.16 13.05
CA LEU A 117 3.97 19.33 13.91
C LEU A 117 2.65 19.95 14.36
N ILE A 118 1.72 20.20 13.43
CA ILE A 118 0.40 20.77 13.73
C ILE A 118 -0.35 19.84 14.69
N SER A 119 -0.41 18.54 14.38
CA SER A 119 -1.10 17.58 15.25
C SER A 119 -0.50 17.48 16.64
N LYS A 120 0.83 17.57 16.79
CA LYS A 120 1.49 17.48 18.10
C LYS A 120 1.29 18.73 18.95
N PHE A 121 1.36 19.91 18.35
CA PHE A 121 1.37 21.18 19.10
C PHE A 121 0.00 21.84 19.22
N TRP A 122 -0.95 21.52 18.34
CA TRP A 122 -2.24 22.21 18.25
C TRP A 122 -3.44 21.30 18.49
N LEU A 123 -3.26 19.98 18.53
CA LEU A 123 -4.34 19.01 18.76
C LEU A 123 -4.01 18.09 19.94
N GLU A 124 -5.05 17.72 20.67
CA GLU A 124 -4.93 16.87 21.86
C GLU A 124 -5.92 15.69 21.80
N GLY A 125 -5.61 14.64 22.56
CA GLY A 125 -6.48 13.48 22.78
C GLY A 125 -7.12 12.92 21.50
N ASP A 126 -8.44 12.76 21.55
CA ASP A 126 -9.24 12.15 20.49
C ASP A 126 -9.27 12.98 19.20
N THR A 127 -9.25 14.31 19.28
CA THR A 127 -9.24 15.17 18.09
C THR A 127 -7.99 14.92 17.24
N ARG A 128 -6.84 14.74 17.90
CA ARG A 128 -5.59 14.38 17.22
C ARG A 128 -5.69 13.00 16.54
N ILE A 129 -6.23 12.01 17.24
CA ILE A 129 -6.42 10.65 16.71
C ILE A 129 -7.36 10.67 15.50
N GLN A 130 -8.49 11.38 15.59
CA GLN A 130 -9.48 11.48 14.52
C GLN A 130 -8.91 12.17 13.29
N MET A 131 -8.18 13.28 13.45
CA MET A 131 -7.56 13.98 12.32
C MET A 131 -6.56 13.09 11.59
N ILE A 132 -5.64 12.44 12.32
CA ILE A 132 -4.63 11.57 11.72
C ILE A 132 -5.28 10.32 11.09
N GLY A 133 -6.27 9.71 11.75
CA GLY A 133 -7.02 8.58 11.22
C GLY A 133 -7.78 8.93 9.94
N ALA A 134 -8.45 10.08 9.90
CA ALA A 134 -9.17 10.55 8.73
C ALA A 134 -8.22 10.80 7.56
N LEU A 135 -7.08 11.45 7.82
CA LEU A 135 -6.10 11.73 6.79
C LEU A 135 -5.44 10.44 6.27
N GLY A 136 -5.05 9.52 7.15
CA GLY A 136 -4.51 8.21 6.78
C GLY A 136 -5.50 7.39 5.94
N ALA A 137 -6.78 7.38 6.32
CA ALA A 137 -7.84 6.73 5.55
C ALA A 137 -8.02 7.37 4.17
N PHE A 138 -8.02 8.70 4.09
CA PHE A 138 -8.12 9.44 2.82
C PHE A 138 -6.97 9.11 1.89
N VAL A 139 -5.71 9.19 2.36
CA VAL A 139 -4.52 8.87 1.57
C VAL A 139 -4.58 7.41 1.09
N ASN A 140 -4.96 6.47 1.95
CA ASN A 140 -5.09 5.05 1.58
C ASN A 140 -6.15 4.84 0.49
N ILE A 141 -7.30 5.50 0.58
CA ILE A 141 -8.33 5.45 -0.47
C ILE A 141 -7.81 6.01 -1.80
N LEU A 142 -7.08 7.12 -1.78
CA LEU A 142 -6.48 7.68 -3.00
C LEU A 142 -5.49 6.70 -3.65
N MET A 143 -4.73 5.94 -2.86
CA MET A 143 -3.80 4.94 -3.36
C MET A 143 -4.50 3.80 -4.13
N TYR A 144 -5.77 3.54 -3.86
CA TYR A 144 -6.55 2.58 -4.65
C TYR A 144 -6.79 3.02 -6.11
N GLY A 145 -6.42 4.24 -6.49
CA GLY A 145 -6.38 4.65 -7.90
C GLY A 145 -5.48 3.75 -8.76
N SER A 146 -4.35 3.29 -8.23
CA SER A 146 -3.43 2.39 -8.95
C SER A 146 -4.04 1.02 -9.28
N PRO A 147 -4.57 0.24 -8.31
CA PRO A 147 -5.24 -1.02 -8.61
C PRO A 147 -6.47 -0.87 -9.52
N LEU A 148 -7.17 0.27 -9.45
CA LEU A 148 -8.30 0.57 -10.33
C LEU A 148 -7.85 0.84 -11.78
N ALA A 149 -6.74 1.55 -11.96
CA ALA A 149 -6.11 1.75 -13.27
C ALA A 149 -5.63 0.42 -13.87
N ALA A 150 -5.02 -0.44 -13.05
CA ALA A 150 -4.64 -1.79 -13.48
C ALA A 150 -5.87 -2.62 -13.92
N LEU A 151 -6.98 -2.56 -13.17
CA LEU A 151 -8.23 -3.23 -13.54
C LEU A 151 -8.75 -2.74 -14.89
N ARG A 152 -8.73 -1.42 -15.10
CA ARG A 152 -9.12 -0.81 -16.38
C ARG A 152 -8.23 -1.31 -17.52
N ALA A 153 -6.91 -1.32 -17.32
CA ALA A 153 -5.96 -1.80 -18.32
C ALA A 153 -6.22 -3.27 -18.70
N VAL A 154 -6.50 -4.15 -17.74
CA VAL A 154 -6.86 -5.56 -18.02
C VAL A 154 -8.13 -5.67 -18.86
N MET A 155 -9.15 -4.85 -18.57
CA MET A 155 -10.41 -4.87 -19.34
C MET A 155 -10.25 -4.35 -20.78
N GLU A 156 -9.42 -3.31 -20.97
CA GLU A 156 -9.16 -2.72 -22.29
C GLU A 156 -8.22 -3.61 -23.14
N THR A 157 -7.13 -4.10 -22.53
CA THR A 157 -6.12 -4.93 -23.22
C THR A 157 -6.50 -6.40 -23.31
N ARG A 158 -7.52 -6.84 -22.56
CA ARG A 158 -7.93 -8.24 -22.41
C ARG A 158 -6.81 -9.14 -21.88
N SER A 159 -5.75 -8.57 -21.29
CA SER A 159 -4.57 -9.28 -20.78
C SER A 159 -4.32 -9.00 -19.30
N VAL A 160 -3.87 -10.01 -18.56
CA VAL A 160 -3.54 -9.92 -17.13
C VAL A 160 -2.07 -9.55 -16.86
N GLU A 161 -1.29 -9.19 -17.89
CA GLU A 161 0.14 -8.88 -17.78
C GLU A 161 0.45 -7.82 -16.72
N TYR A 162 -0.39 -6.78 -16.61
CA TYR A 162 -0.22 -5.68 -15.66
C TYR A 162 -0.81 -5.96 -14.27
N MET A 163 -1.42 -7.13 -14.05
CA MET A 163 -2.09 -7.50 -12.79
C MET A 163 -1.67 -8.92 -12.35
N PRO A 164 -0.51 -9.06 -11.67
CA PRO A 164 -0.04 -10.36 -11.23
C PRO A 164 -0.95 -10.97 -10.15
N PHE A 165 -1.40 -12.21 -10.35
CA PHE A 165 -2.32 -12.92 -9.45
C PHE A 165 -1.92 -12.88 -7.98
N LEU A 166 -0.66 -13.20 -7.68
CA LEU A 166 -0.17 -13.27 -6.30
C LEU A 166 -0.26 -11.91 -5.58
N LEU A 167 -0.01 -10.80 -6.30
CA LEU A 167 -0.12 -9.46 -5.71
C LEU A 167 -1.59 -9.12 -5.42
N SER A 168 -2.50 -9.45 -6.34
CA SER A 168 -3.95 -9.26 -6.13
C SER A 168 -4.47 -10.12 -4.98
N LEU A 169 -4.02 -11.38 -4.89
CA LEU A 169 -4.40 -12.30 -3.80
C LEU A 169 -3.88 -11.80 -2.44
N CYS A 170 -2.59 -11.44 -2.36
CA CYS A 170 -2.02 -10.90 -1.13
C CYS A 170 -2.71 -9.58 -0.72
N SER A 171 -3.05 -8.72 -1.69
CA SER A 171 -3.78 -7.47 -1.43
C SER A 171 -5.20 -7.74 -0.92
N PHE A 172 -5.92 -8.70 -1.52
CA PHE A 172 -7.22 -9.17 -1.03
C PHE A 172 -7.13 -9.69 0.40
N LEU A 173 -6.19 -10.59 0.69
CA LEU A 173 -5.99 -11.15 2.02
C LEU A 173 -5.63 -10.06 3.04
N ASN A 174 -4.80 -9.09 2.64
CA ASN A 174 -4.42 -7.96 3.46
C ASN A 174 -5.61 -7.04 3.77
N GLY A 175 -6.40 -6.66 2.76
CA GLY A 175 -7.61 -5.88 2.97
C GLY A 175 -8.60 -6.61 3.89
N GLY A 176 -8.78 -7.91 3.69
CA GLY A 176 -9.69 -8.74 4.49
C GLY A 176 -9.27 -8.85 5.95
N ILE A 177 -8.00 -9.20 6.21
CA ILE A 177 -7.52 -9.38 7.59
C ILE A 177 -7.55 -8.07 8.38
N TRP A 178 -7.18 -6.94 7.76
CA TRP A 178 -7.23 -5.63 8.41
C TRP A 178 -8.66 -5.09 8.55
N THR A 179 -9.58 -5.47 7.66
CA THR A 179 -11.03 -5.22 7.84
C THR A 179 -11.55 -5.96 9.08
N ILE A 180 -11.23 -7.25 9.21
CA ILE A 180 -11.62 -8.06 10.39
C ILE A 180 -11.01 -7.45 11.66
N TYR A 181 -9.72 -7.11 11.63
CA TYR A 181 -9.06 -6.44 12.75
C TYR A 181 -9.80 -5.15 13.15
N ALA A 182 -10.12 -4.29 12.18
CA ALA A 182 -10.79 -3.02 12.40
C ALA A 182 -12.19 -3.19 13.02
N VAL A 183 -12.94 -4.22 12.62
CA VAL A 183 -14.23 -4.56 13.24
C VAL A 183 -14.04 -4.96 14.71
N LEU A 184 -13.04 -5.81 14.99
CA LEU A 184 -12.77 -6.29 16.35
C LEU A 184 -12.37 -5.16 17.30
N VAL A 185 -11.55 -4.21 16.83
CA VAL A 185 -11.12 -3.05 17.61
C VAL A 185 -12.05 -1.83 17.48
N LYS A 186 -13.17 -1.97 16.75
CA LYS A 186 -14.18 -0.92 16.50
C LYS A 186 -13.58 0.38 15.96
N ASP A 187 -12.68 0.27 14.99
CA ASP A 187 -11.97 1.40 14.40
C ASP A 187 -12.45 1.71 12.98
N LEU A 188 -13.30 2.74 12.85
CA LEU A 188 -13.85 3.13 11.54
C LEU A 188 -12.80 3.66 10.57
N PHE A 189 -11.74 4.31 11.06
CA PHE A 189 -10.68 4.85 10.19
C PHE A 189 -9.90 3.72 9.54
N LEU A 190 -9.70 2.60 10.24
CA LEU A 190 -9.12 1.39 9.65
C LEU A 190 -10.15 0.64 8.79
N LEU A 191 -11.40 0.56 9.25
CA LEU A 191 -12.43 -0.25 8.62
C LEU A 191 -12.72 0.19 7.18
N VAL A 192 -13.01 1.47 6.98
CA VAL A 192 -13.45 1.99 5.69
C VAL A 192 -12.42 1.74 4.57
N PRO A 193 -11.15 2.20 4.67
CA PRO A 193 -10.18 1.97 3.60
C PRO A 193 -9.91 0.48 3.40
N ASN A 194 -9.73 -0.31 4.46
CA ASN A 194 -9.44 -1.74 4.31
C ASN A 194 -10.61 -2.53 3.68
N ALA A 195 -11.86 -2.16 3.99
CA ALA A 195 -13.03 -2.76 3.37
C ALA A 195 -13.11 -2.41 1.87
N VAL A 196 -12.81 -1.16 1.51
CA VAL A 196 -12.69 -0.75 0.09
C VAL A 196 -11.59 -1.56 -0.60
N GLY A 197 -10.41 -1.69 0.01
CA GLY A 197 -9.32 -2.50 -0.50
C GLY A 197 -9.68 -3.98 -0.66
N PHE A 198 -10.42 -4.54 0.29
CA PHE A 198 -10.92 -5.91 0.22
C PHE A 198 -11.89 -6.12 -0.94
N ILE A 199 -12.84 -5.21 -1.13
CA ILE A 199 -13.79 -5.22 -2.26
C ILE A 199 -13.04 -5.11 -3.59
N LEU A 200 -12.10 -4.16 -3.70
CA LEU A 200 -11.29 -3.99 -4.90
C LEU A 200 -10.43 -5.23 -5.19
N GLY A 201 -9.77 -5.80 -4.18
CA GLY A 201 -9.01 -7.05 -4.34
C GLY A 201 -9.89 -8.22 -4.79
N THR A 202 -11.13 -8.30 -4.29
CA THR A 202 -12.12 -9.28 -4.75
C THR A 202 -12.43 -9.09 -6.24
N ILE A 203 -12.69 -7.85 -6.67
CA ILE A 203 -12.95 -7.51 -8.07
C ILE A 203 -11.74 -7.86 -8.95
N GLN A 204 -10.52 -7.54 -8.51
CA GLN A 204 -9.29 -7.87 -9.22
C GLN A 204 -9.13 -9.38 -9.42
N LEU A 205 -9.41 -10.20 -8.40
CA LEU A 205 -9.34 -11.66 -8.50
C LEU A 205 -10.38 -12.23 -9.47
N VAL A 206 -11.62 -11.72 -9.43
CA VAL A 206 -12.69 -12.14 -10.36
C VAL A 206 -12.33 -11.78 -11.80
N VAL A 207 -11.86 -10.55 -12.04
CA VAL A 207 -11.45 -10.10 -13.37
C VAL A 207 -10.23 -10.88 -13.85
N TYR A 208 -9.24 -11.13 -12.99
CA TYR A 208 -8.09 -11.97 -13.32
C TYR A 208 -8.54 -13.35 -13.79
N ALA A 209 -9.39 -14.05 -13.03
CA ALA A 209 -9.87 -15.39 -13.37
C ALA A 209 -10.61 -15.43 -14.72
N ARG A 210 -11.39 -14.38 -15.02
CA ARG A 210 -12.09 -14.27 -16.31
C ARG A 210 -11.14 -14.12 -17.49
N TYR A 211 -10.13 -13.26 -17.38
CA TYR A 211 -9.22 -12.96 -18.49
C TYR A 211 -8.06 -13.94 -18.62
N SER A 212 -7.63 -14.59 -17.52
CA SER A 212 -6.64 -15.66 -17.59
C SER A 212 -7.15 -16.87 -18.38
N ASN A 213 -8.45 -17.18 -18.25
CA ASN A 213 -9.05 -18.30 -18.98
C ASN A 213 -9.18 -17.99 -20.48
N LEU A 214 -9.52 -16.75 -20.84
CA LEU A 214 -9.58 -16.32 -22.25
C LEU A 214 -8.23 -16.41 -22.96
N ASN A 215 -7.12 -16.13 -22.26
CA ASN A 215 -5.78 -16.30 -22.80
C ASN A 215 -5.39 -17.78 -23.01
N ASN A 216 -5.92 -18.69 -22.17
CA ASN A 216 -5.71 -20.13 -22.33
C ASN A 216 -6.61 -20.76 -23.41
N ASP A 217 -7.75 -20.13 -23.72
CA ASP A 217 -8.72 -20.58 -24.72
C ASP A 217 -8.46 -20.01 -26.13
N GLN A 218 -7.49 -19.09 -26.30
CA GLN A 218 -7.04 -18.69 -27.64
C GLN A 218 -6.17 -19.81 -28.24
N PRO A 219 -6.59 -20.47 -29.32
CA PRO A 219 -5.68 -21.36 -30.05
C PRO A 219 -4.49 -20.54 -30.54
N CYS A 220 -3.28 -21.13 -30.48
CA CYS A 220 -2.08 -20.60 -31.13
C CYS A 220 -2.37 -20.36 -32.61
N ASN A 221 -2.90 -19.20 -32.98
CA ASN A 221 -3.01 -18.80 -34.37
C ASN A 221 -1.62 -18.45 -34.86
N GLU A 222 -1.27 -19.08 -35.98
CA GLU A 222 0.00 -19.10 -36.66
C GLU A 222 0.72 -17.74 -36.74
N PRO A 223 2.06 -17.75 -36.79
CA PRO A 223 2.82 -16.54 -37.11
C PRO A 223 2.40 -16.03 -38.49
N LEU A 224 1.87 -14.81 -38.53
CA LEU A 224 1.73 -14.04 -39.76
C LEU A 224 3.13 -13.80 -40.33
N ILE A 225 3.31 -14.31 -41.56
CA ILE A 225 4.46 -14.20 -42.45
C ILE A 225 4.94 -12.75 -42.57
#